data_AF-A0A4Z1GCG2-F1
#
_entry.id   AF-A0A4Z1GCG2-F1
#
_cell.length_a   1.000
_cell.length_b   1.000
_cell.length_c   1.000
_cell.angle_alpha   90.00
_cell.angle_beta   90.00
_cell.angle_gamma   90.00
#
_symmetry.space_group_name_H-M   'P 1'
#
loop_
_entity.id
_entity.type
_entity.pdbx_description
1 polymer ?
#
loop_
_entity_poly.entity_id
_entity_poly.type
_entity_poly.pdbx_seq_one_letter_code
_entity_poly.pdbx_strand_id
1 'polypeptide(L)'
;MESLDLLRRAAAEATTATTTSLQHATTTEAAATPSNTIGMYATDLNGVNQSINNLLRDVLWWCLGIMALIILVFRMMHRAKSHLRHMTGMNSNANQQRYFQENRSSWWKVKKHLLYAPLWNKRHNREFKLSSAVNMGTLPSRWHALLLIVYLSMNVAYTLVLDYSRENKYSIVAELRGRSGVLAVCNMIALIILAGRNNPLIGWLQISFDTYNLLHRWMGRIVVLEALVHTSCWAYVQHADTGFSGVWEKLMHDPFCSYGMMGTASFVLILLTSPSPIRHAFYETFLNLHIIFAAVAIAGVWIHCDIPSLPQKPYIRAVAFLWVADRVFRMARLIWCNYSTKGWTTASIEAMPGDACRVTMHLPKKLNVKPGSHAYLRFAKLNFWESHPFSIAWVAHRPKFSPELPLNEKRMVSEEQTTDISFVIHAQTGLTRRLFDAAKVASPRVLTLKAAFEGPYAGHHSLDSYGHAVLFAGSSGITHQIPYVQHLIQGYNDGTIATKKVLLVWIIRDVEHLEWVRPWMDEILRMQGRRDILTIKLFVTKPKNPKEIHSPSATVQMLPGRPNINLLLQTEVREQVGAMCVTVCGPGALQDSIREAVREVQEHGVVDFIEESFTW
;
A
#
# COMPACT_ATOMS: atom_id res chain seq x y z
N MET A 1 -33.17 -34.53 50.71
CA MET A 1 -33.56 -35.73 49.93
C MET A 1 -34.58 -35.43 48.85
N GLU A 2 -35.42 -34.38 48.94
CA GLU A 2 -36.41 -34.06 47.88
C GLU A 2 -35.84 -33.49 46.57
N SER A 3 -34.67 -32.85 46.55
CA SER A 3 -34.15 -32.28 45.28
C SER A 3 -33.50 -33.30 44.34
N LEU A 4 -33.15 -34.49 44.85
CA LEU A 4 -32.57 -35.58 44.06
C LEU A 4 -33.65 -36.42 43.35
N ASP A 5 -34.85 -36.50 43.92
CA ASP A 5 -35.99 -37.19 43.30
C ASP A 5 -36.63 -36.37 42.17
N LEU A 6 -36.59 -35.04 42.25
CA LEU A 6 -37.02 -34.16 41.15
C LEU A 6 -36.11 -34.28 39.91
N LEU A 7 -34.80 -34.43 40.12
CA LEU A 7 -33.84 -34.62 39.03
C LEU A 7 -33.97 -36.01 38.37
N ARG A 8 -34.32 -37.05 39.14
CA ARG A 8 -34.58 -38.40 38.60
C ARG A 8 -35.88 -38.48 37.80
N ARG A 9 -36.93 -37.76 38.20
CA ARG A 9 -38.19 -37.69 37.45
C ARG A 9 -38.05 -36.91 36.13
N ALA A 10 -37.30 -35.79 36.14
CA ALA A 10 -37.00 -35.03 34.92
C ALA A 10 -36.15 -35.82 33.91
N ALA A 11 -35.21 -36.64 34.38
CA ALA A 11 -34.41 -37.52 33.52
C ALA A 11 -35.24 -38.69 32.93
N ALA A 12 -36.19 -39.23 33.68
CA ALA A 12 -37.09 -40.28 33.20
C ALA A 12 -38.02 -39.76 32.09
N GLU A 13 -38.61 -38.57 32.25
CA GLU A 13 -39.51 -37.97 31.24
C GLU A 13 -38.78 -37.57 29.94
N ALA A 14 -37.51 -37.15 30.03
CA ALA A 14 -36.68 -36.88 28.85
C ALA A 14 -36.33 -38.15 28.05
N THR A 15 -36.23 -39.30 28.73
CA THR A 15 -35.89 -40.58 28.08
C THR A 15 -37.12 -41.19 27.40
N THR A 16 -38.31 -41.04 27.98
CA THR A 16 -39.56 -41.52 27.37
C THR A 16 -39.96 -40.69 26.14
N ALA A 17 -39.73 -39.37 26.14
CA ALA A 17 -40.04 -38.52 24.99
C ALA A 17 -39.11 -38.77 23.77
N THR A 18 -37.93 -39.36 24.00
CA THR A 18 -36.96 -39.65 22.92
C THR A 18 -37.22 -41.02 22.26
N THR A 19 -38.09 -41.86 22.85
CA THR A 19 -38.36 -43.22 22.35
C THR A 19 -39.67 -43.33 21.56
N THR A 20 -40.51 -42.28 21.53
CA THR A 20 -41.86 -42.32 20.91
C THR A 20 -41.97 -41.66 19.54
N SER A 21 -40.87 -41.24 18.91
CA SER A 21 -40.87 -40.70 17.53
C SER A 21 -40.21 -41.62 16.50
N LEU A 22 -39.84 -42.85 16.87
CA LEU A 22 -39.16 -43.83 16.00
C LEU A 22 -40.02 -45.03 15.57
N GLN A 23 -41.34 -45.01 15.76
CA GLN A 23 -42.21 -46.09 15.32
C GLN A 23 -43.48 -45.56 14.65
N HIS A 24 -43.36 -45.11 13.40
CA HIS A 24 -44.40 -45.24 12.36
C HIS A 24 -43.74 -44.99 10.99
N ALA A 25 -43.09 -46.02 10.46
CA ALA A 25 -42.75 -46.11 9.04
C ALA A 25 -43.31 -47.43 8.53
N THR A 26 -44.62 -47.41 8.25
CA THR A 26 -45.32 -48.49 7.58
C THR A 26 -44.80 -48.57 6.15
N THR A 27 -44.31 -49.74 5.78
CA THR A 27 -43.99 -50.16 4.42
C THR A 27 -45.22 -50.02 3.53
N THR A 28 -45.18 -49.09 2.59
CA THR A 28 -45.98 -49.15 1.36
C THR A 28 -45.02 -48.95 0.20
N GLU A 29 -44.69 -50.05 -0.47
CA GLU A 29 -44.07 -50.05 -1.80
C GLU A 29 -45.02 -49.29 -2.75
N ALA A 30 -44.75 -48.00 -2.94
CA ALA A 30 -45.25 -47.24 -4.06
C ALA A 30 -44.05 -47.00 -4.99
N ALA A 31 -44.20 -47.47 -6.23
CA ALA A 31 -43.20 -47.46 -7.28
C ALA A 31 -42.38 -46.17 -7.33
N ALA A 32 -41.06 -46.31 -7.21
CA ALA A 32 -40.10 -45.22 -7.34
C ALA A 32 -40.18 -44.61 -8.76
N THR A 33 -40.83 -43.45 -8.85
CA THR A 33 -40.61 -42.49 -9.93
C THR A 33 -39.15 -42.02 -9.85
N PRO A 34 -38.42 -41.87 -10.98
CA PRO A 34 -37.02 -41.52 -10.96
C PRO A 34 -36.86 -40.12 -10.37
N SER A 35 -36.36 -40.02 -9.14
CA SER A 35 -36.04 -38.74 -8.52
C SER A 35 -34.95 -38.08 -9.36
N ASN A 36 -35.16 -36.85 -9.82
CA ASN A 36 -34.12 -36.02 -10.45
C ASN A 36 -32.95 -35.84 -9.46
N THR A 37 -31.96 -36.74 -9.52
CA THR A 37 -30.82 -36.81 -8.60
C THR A 37 -29.81 -35.68 -8.75
N ILE A 38 -30.02 -34.78 -9.71
CA ILE A 38 -29.07 -33.73 -10.11
C ILE A 38 -29.50 -32.37 -9.53
N GLY A 39 -30.76 -31.97 -9.72
CA GLY A 39 -31.28 -30.67 -9.29
C GLY A 39 -31.10 -30.36 -7.81
N MET A 40 -31.08 -31.38 -6.92
CA MET A 40 -30.82 -31.18 -5.49
C MET A 40 -29.48 -30.49 -5.21
N TYR A 41 -28.47 -30.70 -6.07
CA TYR A 41 -27.12 -30.15 -5.90
C TYR A 41 -26.96 -28.75 -6.55
N ALA A 42 -27.96 -28.31 -7.32
CA ALA A 42 -28.00 -26.98 -7.93
C ALA A 42 -28.54 -25.90 -6.98
N THR A 43 -29.22 -26.30 -5.90
CA THR A 43 -29.87 -25.41 -4.93
C THR A 43 -29.20 -25.45 -3.55
N ASP A 44 -29.25 -24.31 -2.85
CA ASP A 44 -28.82 -24.14 -1.46
C ASP A 44 -27.42 -24.69 -1.14
N LEU A 45 -27.23 -25.27 0.05
CA LEU A 45 -25.98 -25.85 0.54
C LEU A 45 -25.93 -27.38 0.35
N ASN A 46 -26.80 -27.93 -0.48
CA ASN A 46 -26.85 -29.38 -0.71
C ASN A 46 -25.56 -29.87 -1.39
N GLY A 47 -24.99 -30.97 -0.86
CA GLY A 47 -23.68 -31.49 -1.26
C GLY A 47 -22.47 -30.72 -0.73
N VAL A 48 -22.68 -29.58 -0.06
CA VAL A 48 -21.61 -28.75 0.49
C VAL A 48 -21.19 -29.26 1.87
N ASN A 49 -19.91 -29.58 2.03
CA ASN A 49 -19.36 -29.98 3.32
C ASN A 49 -19.02 -28.75 4.19
N GLN A 50 -20.01 -28.29 4.95
CA GLN A 50 -19.89 -27.06 5.74
C GLN A 50 -18.92 -27.17 6.94
N SER A 51 -18.75 -28.35 7.54
CA SER A 51 -17.84 -28.53 8.67
C SER A 51 -16.39 -28.32 8.24
N ILE A 52 -16.00 -28.92 7.11
CA ILE A 52 -14.67 -28.69 6.53
C ILE A 52 -14.54 -27.25 6.00
N ASN A 53 -15.62 -26.62 5.51
CA ASN A 53 -15.57 -25.22 5.05
C ASN A 53 -15.20 -24.30 6.22
N ASN A 54 -15.83 -24.52 7.37
CA ASN A 54 -15.57 -23.77 8.59
C ASN A 54 -14.13 -24.03 9.07
N LEU A 55 -13.67 -25.29 9.05
CA LEU A 55 -12.30 -25.63 9.43
C LEU A 55 -11.27 -24.95 8.52
N LEU A 56 -11.38 -25.08 7.20
CA LEU A 56 -10.43 -24.50 6.24
C LEU A 56 -10.45 -22.97 6.29
N ARG A 57 -11.61 -22.37 6.48
CA ARG A 57 -11.74 -20.95 6.79
C ARG A 57 -10.93 -20.58 8.03
N ASP A 58 -11.14 -21.29 9.14
CA ASP A 58 -10.46 -20.98 10.40
C ASP A 58 -8.94 -21.16 10.26
N VAL A 59 -8.50 -22.21 9.58
CA VAL A 59 -7.08 -22.43 9.24
C VAL A 59 -6.54 -21.29 8.38
N LEU A 60 -7.26 -20.84 7.35
CA LEU A 60 -6.86 -19.70 6.52
C LEU A 60 -6.65 -18.43 7.36
N TRP A 61 -7.58 -18.13 8.27
CA TRP A 61 -7.47 -16.98 9.17
C TRP A 61 -6.32 -17.13 10.16
N TRP A 62 -6.12 -18.30 10.74
CA TRP A 62 -4.97 -18.58 11.59
C TRP A 62 -3.65 -18.43 10.82
N CYS A 63 -3.55 -18.95 9.60
CA CYS A 63 -2.36 -18.79 8.76
C CYS A 63 -2.06 -17.31 8.46
N LEU A 64 -3.08 -16.53 8.07
CA LEU A 64 -2.94 -15.10 7.84
C LEU A 64 -2.55 -14.34 9.11
N GLY A 65 -3.19 -14.65 10.24
CA GLY A 65 -2.94 -14.04 11.54
C GLY A 65 -1.54 -14.35 12.07
N ILE A 66 -1.11 -15.61 11.99
CA ILE A 66 0.24 -16.05 12.38
C ILE A 66 1.29 -15.37 11.49
N MET A 67 1.07 -15.31 10.18
CA MET A 67 1.97 -14.62 9.25
C MET A 67 2.09 -13.13 9.60
N ALA A 68 0.97 -12.46 9.86
CA ALA A 68 0.97 -11.06 10.29
C ALA A 68 1.68 -10.87 11.64
N LEU A 69 1.50 -11.79 12.59
CA LEU A 69 2.16 -11.78 13.90
C LEU A 69 3.68 -11.99 13.77
N ILE A 70 4.13 -12.93 12.93
CA ILE A 70 5.56 -13.14 12.65
C ILE A 70 6.19 -11.86 12.08
N ILE A 71 5.52 -11.22 11.12
CA ILE A 71 5.97 -9.94 10.56
C ILE A 71 6.02 -8.87 11.65
N LEU A 72 4.98 -8.76 12.49
CA LEU A 72 4.92 -7.79 13.58
C LEU A 72 6.06 -8.00 14.59
N VAL A 73 6.28 -9.23 15.06
CA VAL A 73 7.36 -9.58 15.99
C VAL A 73 8.72 -9.24 15.37
N PHE A 74 8.94 -9.62 14.12
CA PHE A 74 10.16 -9.29 13.41
C PHE A 74 10.40 -7.77 13.31
N ARG A 75 9.34 -6.99 13.03
CA ARG A 75 9.40 -5.52 12.97
C ARG A 75 9.63 -4.89 14.33
N MET A 76 9.01 -5.40 15.39
CA MET A 76 9.26 -4.96 16.76
C MET A 76 10.72 -5.20 17.16
N MET A 77 11.27 -6.38 16.85
CA MET A 77 12.69 -6.68 17.08
C MET A 77 13.61 -5.74 16.31
N HIS A 78 13.31 -5.46 15.04
CA HIS A 78 14.08 -4.52 14.23
C HIS A 78 14.01 -3.10 14.80
N ARG A 79 12.82 -2.65 15.24
CA ARG A 79 12.64 -1.35 15.88
C ARG A 79 13.37 -1.25 17.22
N ALA A 80 13.35 -2.31 18.03
CA ALA A 80 14.09 -2.36 19.29
C ALA A 80 15.62 -2.25 19.03
N LYS A 81 16.13 -2.96 18.03
CA LYS A 81 17.55 -2.85 17.61
C LYS A 81 17.90 -1.45 17.10
N SER A 82 17.04 -0.86 16.27
CA SER A 82 17.19 0.51 15.77
C SER A 82 17.16 1.54 16.91
N HIS A 83 16.25 1.38 17.87
CA HIS A 83 16.15 2.25 19.03
C HIS A 83 17.36 2.12 19.96
N LEU A 84 17.84 0.90 20.24
CA LEU A 84 19.07 0.68 20.99
C LEU A 84 20.28 1.33 20.30
N ARG A 85 20.40 1.17 18.98
CA ARG A 85 21.45 1.80 18.18
C ARG A 85 21.35 3.32 18.21
N HIS A 86 20.15 3.87 18.16
CA HIS A 86 19.91 5.31 18.27
C HIS A 86 20.32 5.85 19.65
N MET A 87 19.88 5.22 20.75
CA MET A 87 20.21 5.66 22.11
C MET A 87 21.70 5.56 22.41
N THR A 88 22.36 4.51 21.96
CA THR A 88 23.82 4.35 22.12
C THR A 88 24.61 5.27 21.18
N GLY A 89 24.07 5.59 20.00
CA GLY A 89 24.76 6.37 18.97
C GLY A 89 24.65 7.90 19.13
N MET A 90 23.61 8.40 19.79
CA MET A 90 23.25 9.83 19.87
C MET A 90 24.41 10.74 20.31
N ASN A 91 25.05 10.39 21.44
CA ASN A 91 26.20 11.11 21.99
C ASN A 91 27.56 10.44 21.70
N SER A 92 27.58 9.44 20.81
CA SER A 92 28.80 8.69 20.50
C SER A 92 29.57 9.29 19.33
N ASN A 93 30.90 9.29 19.44
CA ASN A 93 31.81 9.66 18.36
C ASN A 93 31.82 8.59 17.25
N ALA A 94 32.32 8.94 16.06
CA ALA A 94 32.38 8.02 14.91
C ALA A 94 33.08 6.68 15.25
N ASN A 95 34.17 6.72 16.01
CA ASN A 95 34.91 5.53 16.44
C ASN A 95 34.11 4.62 17.38
N GLN A 96 33.26 5.19 18.24
CA GLN A 96 32.44 4.43 19.19
C GLN A 96 31.29 3.70 18.47
N GLN A 97 30.88 4.18 17.29
CA GLN A 97 29.85 3.52 16.49
C GLN A 97 30.36 2.32 15.67
N ARG A 98 31.67 2.03 15.70
CA ARG A 98 32.29 0.90 14.96
C ARG A 98 31.65 -0.46 15.26
N TYR A 99 31.08 -0.63 16.46
CA TYR A 99 30.31 -1.84 16.78
C TYR A 99 29.18 -2.12 15.77
N PHE A 100 28.48 -1.07 15.33
CA PHE A 100 27.34 -1.17 14.40
C PHE A 100 27.73 -1.18 12.92
N GLN A 101 29.01 -0.97 12.62
CA GLN A 101 29.56 -0.99 11.27
C GLN A 101 29.76 -2.42 10.74
N GLU A 102 30.19 -3.33 11.60
CA GLU A 102 30.56 -4.70 11.23
C GLU A 102 29.37 -5.67 11.28
N ASN A 103 29.30 -6.57 10.29
CA ASN A 103 28.29 -7.61 10.25
C ASN A 103 28.53 -8.66 11.35
N ARG A 104 27.75 -8.60 12.42
CA ARG A 104 27.82 -9.58 13.53
C ARG A 104 27.02 -10.87 13.31
N SER A 105 26.14 -10.90 12.31
CA SER A 105 25.27 -12.04 12.04
C SER A 105 25.18 -12.33 10.55
N SER A 106 24.77 -13.55 10.19
CA SER A 106 24.53 -13.93 8.78
C SER A 106 23.28 -13.27 8.16
N TRP A 107 22.65 -12.29 8.84
CA TRP A 107 21.46 -11.58 8.35
C TRP A 107 21.69 -10.87 7.00
N TRP A 108 22.92 -10.46 6.72
CA TRP A 108 23.31 -9.88 5.43
C TRP A 108 23.05 -10.84 4.26
N LYS A 109 23.14 -12.17 4.46
CA LYS A 109 22.82 -13.17 3.42
C LYS A 109 21.33 -13.12 3.06
N VAL A 110 20.47 -13.03 4.07
CA VAL A 110 19.01 -12.91 3.88
C VAL A 110 18.67 -11.60 3.15
N LYS A 111 19.29 -10.48 3.54
CA LYS A 111 19.14 -9.20 2.83
C LYS A 111 19.56 -9.31 1.36
N LYS A 112 20.76 -9.85 1.09
CA LYS A 112 21.36 -9.96 -0.25
C LYS A 112 20.59 -10.88 -1.20
N HIS A 113 20.13 -12.03 -0.70
CA HIS A 113 19.59 -13.11 -1.54
C HIS A 113 18.06 -13.21 -1.53
N LEU A 114 17.37 -12.64 -0.53
CA LEU A 114 15.92 -12.75 -0.36
C LEU A 114 15.22 -11.38 -0.32
N LEU A 115 15.56 -10.49 0.62
CA LEU A 115 14.80 -9.25 0.83
C LEU A 115 15.00 -8.21 -0.26
N TYR A 116 16.26 -7.91 -0.61
CA TYR A 116 16.60 -6.93 -1.64
C TYR A 116 16.71 -7.56 -3.03
N ALA A 117 16.73 -8.89 -3.10
CA ALA A 117 16.85 -9.60 -4.37
C ALA A 117 15.56 -9.45 -5.20
N PRO A 118 15.65 -8.96 -6.45
CA PRO A 118 14.55 -9.03 -7.39
C PRO A 118 14.23 -10.50 -7.72
N LEU A 119 13.00 -10.77 -8.15
CA LEU A 119 12.57 -12.14 -8.49
C LEU A 119 13.52 -12.80 -9.51
N TRP A 120 13.86 -12.06 -10.56
CA TRP A 120 14.90 -12.40 -11.54
C TRP A 120 15.97 -11.30 -11.60
N ASN A 121 17.12 -11.60 -12.22
CA ASN A 121 18.21 -10.68 -12.60
C ASN A 121 18.25 -9.33 -11.84
N LYS A 122 17.93 -8.22 -12.51
CA LYS A 122 18.09 -6.86 -12.00
C LYS A 122 16.76 -6.10 -11.81
N ARG A 123 15.67 -6.57 -12.41
CA ARG A 123 14.45 -5.76 -12.57
C ARG A 123 13.49 -5.96 -11.40
N HIS A 124 13.14 -4.87 -10.72
CA HIS A 124 12.05 -4.83 -9.74
C HIS A 124 11.11 -3.68 -10.08
N ASN A 125 11.63 -2.45 -10.11
CA ASN A 125 10.82 -1.24 -10.34
C ASN A 125 10.87 -0.73 -11.78
N ARG A 126 11.83 -1.17 -12.58
CA ARG A 126 11.73 -0.97 -14.02
C ARG A 126 10.59 -1.83 -14.57
N GLU A 127 9.58 -1.15 -15.07
CA GLU A 127 8.42 -1.75 -15.71
C GLU A 127 8.79 -2.83 -16.74
N PHE A 128 8.14 -3.99 -16.62
CA PHE A 128 8.27 -5.08 -17.57
C PHE A 128 7.46 -4.76 -18.82
N LYS A 129 8.14 -4.58 -19.96
CA LYS A 129 7.50 -4.35 -21.25
C LYS A 129 7.49 -5.65 -22.05
N LEU A 130 6.30 -6.18 -22.36
CA LEU A 130 6.12 -7.33 -23.27
C LEU A 130 6.36 -6.91 -24.73
N SER A 131 6.07 -5.65 -25.06
CA SER A 131 6.36 -5.03 -26.35
C SER A 131 6.64 -3.53 -26.16
N SER A 132 7.00 -2.81 -27.23
CA SER A 132 7.19 -1.34 -27.17
C SER A 132 5.95 -0.59 -26.67
N ALA A 133 4.76 -1.17 -26.88
CA ALA A 133 3.46 -0.61 -26.49
C ALA A 133 2.83 -1.25 -25.24
N VAL A 134 3.21 -2.48 -24.87
CA VAL A 134 2.57 -3.23 -23.77
C VAL A 134 3.48 -3.27 -22.54
N ASN A 135 3.06 -2.54 -21.52
CA ASN A 135 3.70 -2.46 -20.21
C ASN A 135 2.89 -3.26 -19.18
N MET A 136 3.54 -4.19 -18.48
CA MET A 136 2.95 -5.11 -17.49
C MET A 136 3.31 -4.77 -16.03
N GLY A 137 3.82 -3.57 -15.77
CA GLY A 137 4.08 -3.07 -14.42
C GLY A 137 5.36 -3.64 -13.79
N THR A 138 5.47 -3.54 -12.46
CA THR A 138 6.65 -3.91 -11.68
C THR A 138 6.65 -5.39 -11.25
N LEU A 139 7.84 -5.98 -11.12
CA LEU A 139 8.00 -7.37 -10.67
C LEU A 139 8.13 -7.42 -9.15
N PRO A 140 7.50 -8.38 -8.45
CA PRO A 140 7.70 -8.55 -7.00
C PRO A 140 9.18 -8.86 -6.67
N SER A 141 9.60 -8.58 -5.44
CA SER A 141 10.87 -9.10 -4.91
C SER A 141 10.72 -10.61 -4.65
N ARG A 142 11.84 -11.32 -4.42
CA ARG A 142 11.75 -12.76 -4.08
C ARG A 142 10.92 -13.00 -2.82
N TRP A 143 11.06 -12.12 -1.83
CA TRP A 143 10.23 -12.16 -0.63
C TRP A 143 8.74 -12.02 -0.94
N HIS A 144 8.36 -10.99 -1.71
CA HIS A 144 6.96 -10.80 -2.10
C HIS A 144 6.43 -11.98 -2.93
N ALA A 145 7.23 -12.50 -3.87
CA ALA A 145 6.87 -13.65 -4.68
C ALA A 145 6.68 -14.92 -3.85
N LEU A 146 7.58 -15.18 -2.89
CA LEU A 146 7.45 -16.32 -1.97
C LEU A 146 6.15 -16.25 -1.17
N LEU A 147 5.83 -15.08 -0.59
CA LEU A 147 4.58 -14.88 0.14
C LEU A 147 3.36 -15.11 -0.75
N LEU A 148 3.38 -14.57 -1.98
CA LEU A 148 2.29 -14.73 -2.93
C LEU A 148 2.13 -16.19 -3.40
N ILE A 149 3.23 -16.92 -3.64
CA ILE A 149 3.19 -18.32 -4.03
C ILE A 149 2.62 -19.16 -2.90
N VAL A 150 3.13 -19.01 -1.67
CA VAL A 150 2.62 -19.75 -0.51
C VAL A 150 1.13 -19.48 -0.32
N TYR A 151 0.70 -18.21 -0.42
CA TYR A 151 -0.71 -17.84 -0.28
C TYR A 151 -1.60 -18.40 -1.40
N LEU A 152 -1.15 -18.31 -2.65
CA LEU A 152 -1.87 -18.85 -3.80
C LEU A 152 -1.99 -20.38 -3.71
N SER A 153 -0.88 -21.07 -3.42
CA SER A 153 -0.85 -22.51 -3.24
C SER A 153 -1.79 -22.96 -2.13
N MET A 154 -1.87 -22.21 -1.03
CA MET A 154 -2.79 -22.50 0.07
C MET A 154 -4.26 -22.38 -0.36
N ASN A 155 -4.63 -21.30 -1.07
CA ASN A 155 -6.01 -21.14 -1.57
C ASN A 155 -6.40 -22.22 -2.59
N VAL A 156 -5.48 -22.56 -3.50
CA VAL A 156 -5.69 -23.65 -4.47
C VAL A 156 -5.84 -24.99 -3.74
N ALA A 157 -4.96 -25.30 -2.79
CA ALA A 157 -5.05 -26.52 -2.00
C ALA A 157 -6.39 -26.60 -1.26
N TYR A 158 -6.79 -25.55 -0.55
CA TYR A 158 -8.07 -25.53 0.19
C TYR A 158 -9.29 -25.63 -0.71
N THR A 159 -9.23 -25.08 -1.93
CA THR A 159 -10.29 -25.23 -2.93
C THR A 159 -10.41 -26.68 -3.42
N LEU A 160 -9.28 -27.40 -3.52
CA LEU A 160 -9.20 -28.76 -4.05
C LEU A 160 -9.28 -29.87 -2.98
N VAL A 161 -9.31 -29.53 -1.68
CA VAL A 161 -9.59 -30.50 -0.62
C VAL A 161 -11.10 -30.83 -0.66
N LEU A 162 -11.41 -31.84 -1.45
CA LEU A 162 -12.74 -32.38 -1.68
C LEU A 162 -12.79 -33.86 -1.31
N ASP A 163 -13.99 -34.32 -0.98
CA ASP A 163 -14.27 -35.74 -0.76
C ASP A 163 -14.47 -36.48 -2.10
N TYR A 164 -13.36 -36.90 -2.72
CA TYR A 164 -13.35 -37.64 -3.98
C TYR A 164 -13.84 -39.09 -3.86
N SER A 165 -14.16 -39.57 -2.64
CA SER A 165 -14.66 -40.93 -2.43
C SER A 165 -16.14 -41.09 -2.85
N ARG A 166 -16.85 -39.97 -3.09
CA ARG A 166 -18.26 -39.97 -3.46
C ARG A 166 -18.46 -40.41 -4.91
N GLU A 167 -19.38 -41.36 -5.12
CA GLU A 167 -19.72 -41.85 -6.47
C GLU A 167 -20.44 -40.79 -7.33
N ASN A 168 -21.22 -39.89 -6.71
CA ASN A 168 -21.96 -38.87 -7.45
C ASN A 168 -21.08 -37.65 -7.78
N LYS A 169 -20.68 -37.54 -9.05
CA LYS A 169 -19.91 -36.41 -9.58
C LYS A 169 -20.50 -35.04 -9.29
N TYR A 170 -21.83 -34.89 -9.25
CA TYR A 170 -22.49 -33.60 -8.99
C TYR A 170 -22.38 -33.18 -7.53
N SER A 171 -22.26 -34.14 -6.60
CA SER A 171 -21.97 -33.88 -5.19
C SER A 171 -20.57 -33.29 -5.00
N ILE A 172 -19.57 -33.81 -5.73
CA ILE A 172 -18.20 -33.28 -5.70
C ILE A 172 -18.15 -31.86 -6.27
N VAL A 173 -18.86 -31.61 -7.39
CA VAL A 173 -18.93 -30.26 -7.98
C VAL A 173 -19.66 -29.27 -7.07
N ALA A 174 -20.71 -29.71 -6.38
CA ALA A 174 -21.39 -28.89 -5.37
C ALA A 174 -20.50 -28.58 -4.17
N GLU A 175 -19.66 -29.52 -3.73
CA GLU A 175 -18.66 -29.27 -2.69
C GLU A 175 -17.64 -28.23 -3.15
N LEU A 176 -17.11 -28.35 -4.38
CA LEU A 176 -16.19 -27.38 -4.98
C LEU A 176 -16.82 -25.98 -5.10
N ARG A 177 -18.08 -25.89 -5.54
CA ARG A 177 -18.87 -24.65 -5.54
C ARG A 177 -18.90 -24.00 -4.16
N GLY A 178 -19.22 -24.79 -3.13
CA GLY A 178 -19.25 -24.30 -1.76
C GLY A 178 -17.89 -23.78 -1.30
N ARG A 179 -16.82 -24.58 -1.52
CA ARG A 179 -15.44 -24.24 -1.13
C ARG A 179 -14.97 -22.92 -1.73
N SER A 180 -15.08 -22.78 -3.05
CA SER A 180 -14.64 -21.58 -3.75
C SER A 180 -15.45 -20.34 -3.35
N GLY A 181 -16.77 -20.49 -3.10
CA GLY A 181 -17.61 -19.39 -2.63
C GLY A 181 -17.23 -18.91 -1.22
N VAL A 182 -16.98 -19.83 -0.27
CA VAL A 182 -16.55 -19.47 1.09
C VAL A 182 -15.18 -18.78 1.08
N LEU A 183 -14.22 -19.33 0.34
CA LEU A 183 -12.87 -18.77 0.23
C LEU A 183 -12.90 -17.38 -0.41
N ALA A 184 -13.69 -17.17 -1.47
CA ALA A 184 -13.84 -15.86 -2.12
C ALA A 184 -14.28 -14.79 -1.13
N VAL A 185 -15.35 -15.02 -0.36
CA VAL A 185 -15.87 -14.05 0.60
C VAL A 185 -14.89 -13.82 1.76
N CYS A 186 -14.17 -14.86 2.20
CA CYS A 186 -13.13 -14.70 3.24
C CYS A 186 -11.96 -13.85 2.74
N ASN A 187 -11.47 -14.13 1.53
CA ASN A 187 -10.40 -13.38 0.88
C ASN A 187 -10.78 -11.92 0.61
N MET A 188 -12.06 -11.61 0.39
CA MET A 188 -12.55 -10.24 0.23
C MET A 188 -12.28 -9.34 1.45
N ILE A 189 -12.22 -9.88 2.66
CA ILE A 189 -11.92 -9.07 3.86
C ILE A 189 -10.47 -8.56 3.77
N ALA A 190 -9.51 -9.45 3.53
CA ALA A 190 -8.12 -9.07 3.34
C ALA A 190 -7.97 -8.15 2.11
N LEU A 191 -8.70 -8.40 1.03
CA LEU A 191 -8.67 -7.60 -0.20
C LEU A 191 -8.97 -6.11 0.06
N ILE A 192 -10.00 -5.80 0.87
CA ILE A 192 -10.37 -4.41 1.19
C ILE A 192 -9.39 -3.77 2.17
N ILE A 193 -8.91 -4.51 3.18
CA ILE A 193 -7.88 -4.01 4.12
C ILE A 193 -6.62 -3.58 3.36
N LEU A 194 -6.21 -4.38 2.38
CA LEU A 194 -5.02 -4.12 1.57
C LEU A 194 -5.19 -2.94 0.58
N ALA A 195 -6.42 -2.51 0.31
CA ALA A 195 -6.71 -1.34 -0.54
C ALA A 195 -6.77 -0.02 0.25
N GLY A 196 -7.03 -0.07 1.56
CA GLY A 196 -7.28 1.10 2.40
C GLY A 196 -6.04 1.99 2.57
N ARG A 197 -6.20 3.30 2.38
CA ARG A 197 -5.10 4.29 2.59
C ARG A 197 -4.95 4.67 4.05
N ASN A 198 -6.05 4.70 4.81
CA ASN A 198 -6.04 4.97 6.25
C ASN A 198 -5.97 3.67 7.04
N ASN A 199 -4.99 2.84 6.72
CA ASN A 199 -4.81 1.55 7.36
C ASN A 199 -3.77 1.65 8.49
N PRO A 200 -4.16 1.45 9.77
CA PRO A 200 -3.20 1.48 10.89
C PRO A 200 -2.11 0.41 10.78
N LEU A 201 -2.37 -0.69 10.08
CA LEU A 201 -1.40 -1.76 9.86
C LEU A 201 -0.18 -1.30 9.05
N ILE A 202 -0.31 -0.28 8.20
CA ILE A 202 0.83 0.33 7.48
C ILE A 202 1.84 0.89 8.50
N GLY A 203 1.34 1.61 9.52
CA GLY A 203 2.16 2.18 10.57
C GLY A 203 2.73 1.13 11.53
N TRP A 204 1.97 0.10 11.88
CA TRP A 204 2.44 -0.95 12.80
C TRP A 204 3.42 -1.92 12.15
N LEU A 205 3.12 -2.39 10.93
CA LEU A 205 3.95 -3.36 10.22
C LEU A 205 5.09 -2.69 9.43
N GLN A 206 5.08 -1.37 9.27
CA GLN A 206 6.11 -0.62 8.53
C GLN A 206 6.29 -1.18 7.12
N ILE A 207 5.17 -1.44 6.46
CA ILE A 207 5.10 -1.94 5.09
C ILE A 207 4.44 -0.84 4.27
N SER A 208 5.06 -0.47 3.15
CA SER A 208 4.57 0.59 2.28
C SER A 208 3.19 0.30 1.70
N PHE A 209 2.43 1.36 1.42
CA PHE A 209 1.15 1.25 0.73
C PHE A 209 1.30 0.58 -0.65
N ASP A 210 2.42 0.78 -1.33
CA ASP A 210 2.69 0.13 -2.63
C ASP A 210 2.77 -1.39 -2.51
N THR A 211 3.35 -1.90 -1.41
CA THR A 211 3.38 -3.34 -1.12
C THR A 211 1.98 -3.85 -0.83
N TYR A 212 1.16 -3.10 -0.07
CA TYR A 212 -0.24 -3.44 0.18
C TYR A 212 -1.05 -3.50 -1.12
N ASN A 213 -0.86 -2.52 -2.01
CA ASN A 213 -1.50 -2.47 -3.31
C ASN A 213 -1.03 -3.63 -4.23
N LEU A 214 0.25 -4.02 -4.17
CA LEU A 214 0.74 -5.23 -4.84
C LEU A 214 -0.04 -6.46 -4.38
N LEU A 215 -0.19 -6.65 -3.07
CA LEU A 215 -0.95 -7.77 -2.49
C LEU A 215 -2.44 -7.68 -2.84
N HIS A 216 -3.05 -6.49 -2.81
CA HIS A 216 -4.44 -6.25 -3.23
C HIS A 216 -4.69 -6.73 -4.66
N ARG A 217 -3.79 -6.40 -5.61
CA ARG A 217 -3.93 -6.85 -7.01
C ARG A 217 -3.89 -8.37 -7.15
N TRP A 218 -3.04 -9.06 -6.40
CA TRP A 218 -2.96 -10.53 -6.44
C TRP A 218 -4.14 -11.19 -5.74
N MET A 219 -4.53 -10.69 -4.57
CA MET A 219 -5.72 -11.14 -3.85
C MET A 219 -6.98 -10.96 -4.70
N GLY A 220 -7.10 -9.84 -5.42
CA GLY A 220 -8.24 -9.58 -6.31
C GLY A 220 -8.35 -10.62 -7.41
N ARG A 221 -7.23 -11.06 -8.00
CA ARG A 221 -7.22 -12.14 -8.99
C ARG A 221 -7.69 -13.47 -8.39
N ILE A 222 -7.25 -13.79 -7.17
CA ILE A 222 -7.68 -15.01 -6.46
C ILE A 222 -9.19 -14.98 -6.24
N VAL A 223 -9.73 -13.89 -5.68
CA VAL A 223 -11.19 -13.74 -5.44
C VAL A 223 -11.99 -13.86 -6.74
N VAL A 224 -11.54 -13.24 -7.84
CA VAL A 224 -12.23 -13.35 -9.13
C VAL A 224 -12.20 -14.78 -9.65
N LEU A 225 -11.06 -15.48 -9.55
CA LEU A 225 -10.95 -16.88 -9.98
C LEU A 225 -11.83 -17.80 -9.13
N GLU A 226 -11.86 -17.63 -7.82
CA GLU A 226 -12.71 -18.38 -6.90
C GLU A 226 -14.20 -18.14 -7.19
N ALA A 227 -14.60 -16.88 -7.45
CA ALA A 227 -15.95 -16.53 -7.85
C ALA A 227 -16.34 -17.13 -9.22
N LEU A 228 -15.41 -17.17 -10.19
CA LEU A 228 -15.63 -17.84 -11.47
C LEU A 228 -15.82 -19.35 -11.28
N VAL A 229 -14.96 -20.01 -10.49
CA VAL A 229 -15.11 -21.43 -10.17
C VAL A 229 -16.45 -21.70 -9.49
N HIS A 230 -16.84 -20.86 -8.52
CA HIS A 230 -18.15 -20.96 -7.85
C HIS A 230 -19.32 -20.94 -8.84
N THR A 231 -19.37 -19.90 -9.68
CA THR A 231 -20.45 -19.70 -10.65
C THR A 231 -20.44 -20.76 -11.75
N SER A 232 -19.27 -21.19 -12.23
CA SER A 232 -19.14 -22.26 -13.23
C SER A 232 -19.57 -23.62 -12.67
N CYS A 233 -19.22 -23.94 -11.42
CA CYS A 233 -19.66 -25.19 -10.79
C CYS A 233 -21.19 -25.22 -10.62
N TRP A 234 -21.78 -24.11 -10.18
CA TRP A 234 -23.24 -23.97 -10.12
C TRP A 234 -23.89 -24.13 -11.51
N ALA A 235 -23.38 -23.41 -12.51
CA ALA A 235 -23.92 -23.45 -13.87
C ALA A 235 -23.81 -24.84 -14.49
N TYR A 236 -22.73 -25.58 -14.23
CA TYR A 236 -22.56 -26.96 -14.70
C TYR A 236 -23.63 -27.90 -14.13
N VAL A 237 -23.87 -27.86 -12.82
CA VAL A 237 -24.90 -28.70 -12.18
C VAL A 237 -26.30 -28.31 -12.66
N GLN A 238 -26.60 -27.01 -12.75
CA GLN A 238 -27.89 -26.53 -13.24
C GLN A 238 -28.12 -26.88 -14.72
N HIS A 239 -27.09 -26.79 -15.55
CA HIS A 239 -27.18 -27.19 -16.96
C HIS A 239 -27.46 -28.70 -17.10
N ALA A 240 -26.84 -29.53 -16.26
CA ALA A 240 -27.08 -30.97 -16.27
C ALA A 240 -28.50 -31.36 -15.84
N ASP A 241 -29.16 -30.53 -15.04
CA ASP A 241 -30.54 -30.77 -14.56
C ASP A 241 -31.59 -30.27 -15.57
N THR A 242 -31.49 -29.02 -16.02
CA THR A 242 -32.55 -28.32 -16.78
C THR A 242 -32.12 -27.84 -18.17
N GLY A 243 -30.89 -28.14 -18.60
CA GLY A 243 -30.31 -27.57 -19.82
C GLY A 243 -29.98 -26.08 -19.72
N PHE A 244 -29.53 -25.49 -20.83
CA PHE A 244 -29.13 -24.06 -20.89
C PHE A 244 -30.30 -23.09 -20.67
N SER A 245 -31.53 -23.47 -21.04
CA SER A 245 -32.72 -22.65 -20.83
C SER A 245 -32.97 -22.42 -19.33
N GLY A 246 -32.91 -23.48 -18.52
CA GLY A 246 -33.11 -23.35 -17.07
C GLY A 246 -31.99 -22.61 -16.35
N VAL A 247 -30.74 -22.67 -16.86
CA VAL A 247 -29.64 -21.82 -16.35
C VAL A 247 -29.97 -20.34 -16.54
N TRP A 248 -30.42 -19.96 -17.73
CA TRP A 248 -30.78 -18.56 -18.02
C TRP A 248 -32.01 -18.11 -17.24
N GLU A 249 -33.01 -18.98 -17.11
CA GLU A 249 -34.21 -18.71 -16.32
C GLU A 249 -33.85 -18.40 -14.86
N LYS A 250 -33.01 -19.23 -14.23
CA LYS A 250 -32.51 -18.98 -12.87
C LYS A 250 -31.69 -17.69 -12.78
N LEU A 251 -30.79 -17.44 -13.73
CA LEU A 251 -29.94 -16.25 -13.72
C LEU A 251 -30.70 -14.92 -13.89
N MET A 252 -31.85 -14.93 -14.55
CA MET A 252 -32.64 -13.72 -14.80
C MET A 252 -33.77 -13.54 -13.78
N HIS A 253 -34.43 -14.63 -13.38
CA HIS A 253 -35.68 -14.57 -12.63
C HIS A 253 -35.57 -15.02 -11.18
N ASP A 254 -34.56 -15.81 -10.80
CA ASP A 254 -34.36 -16.19 -9.40
C ASP A 254 -33.48 -15.15 -8.68
N PRO A 255 -34.01 -14.39 -7.70
CA PRO A 255 -33.26 -13.31 -7.07
C PRO A 255 -31.90 -13.76 -6.50
N PHE A 256 -31.85 -14.96 -5.91
CA PHE A 256 -30.61 -15.51 -5.36
C PHE A 256 -29.53 -15.65 -6.44
N CYS A 257 -29.85 -16.29 -7.57
CA CYS A 257 -28.91 -16.46 -8.68
C CYS A 257 -28.60 -15.13 -9.41
N SER A 258 -29.59 -14.26 -9.61
CA SER A 258 -29.43 -12.97 -10.29
C SER A 258 -28.43 -12.06 -9.56
N TYR A 259 -28.52 -11.94 -8.23
CA TYR A 259 -27.57 -11.13 -7.45
C TYR A 259 -26.16 -11.74 -7.41
N GLY A 260 -26.05 -13.08 -7.41
CA GLY A 260 -24.77 -13.79 -7.53
C GLY A 260 -24.10 -13.55 -8.89
N MET A 261 -24.89 -13.55 -9.97
CA MET A 261 -24.43 -13.20 -11.32
C MET A 261 -24.01 -11.74 -11.42
N MET A 262 -24.79 -10.80 -10.85
CA MET A 262 -24.41 -9.39 -10.79
C MET A 262 -23.04 -9.19 -10.11
N GLY A 263 -22.78 -9.91 -9.02
CA GLY A 263 -21.47 -9.94 -8.37
C GLY A 263 -20.36 -10.49 -9.26
N THR A 264 -20.58 -11.67 -9.86
CA THR A 264 -19.61 -12.32 -10.75
C THR A 264 -19.29 -11.46 -11.99
N ALA A 265 -20.31 -10.90 -12.64
CA ALA A 265 -20.14 -10.02 -13.78
C ALA A 265 -19.31 -8.77 -13.42
N SER A 266 -19.57 -8.17 -12.26
CA SER A 266 -18.79 -7.03 -11.76
C SER A 266 -17.32 -7.40 -11.50
N PHE A 267 -17.05 -8.58 -10.92
CA PHE A 267 -15.70 -9.11 -10.75
C PHE A 267 -14.96 -9.32 -12.07
N VAL A 268 -15.64 -9.87 -13.09
CA VAL A 268 -15.06 -10.03 -14.43
C VAL A 268 -14.76 -8.68 -15.08
N LEU A 269 -15.67 -7.70 -14.99
CA LEU A 269 -15.43 -6.37 -15.54
C LEU A 269 -14.26 -5.65 -14.85
N ILE A 270 -14.10 -5.82 -13.54
CA ILE A 270 -12.91 -5.38 -12.81
C ILE A 270 -11.65 -6.05 -13.36
N LEU A 271 -11.68 -7.37 -13.56
CA LEU A 271 -10.52 -8.11 -14.06
C LEU A 271 -10.12 -7.66 -15.48
N LEU A 272 -11.10 -7.40 -16.35
CA LEU A 272 -10.87 -6.96 -17.74
C LEU A 272 -10.36 -5.52 -17.84
N THR A 273 -10.77 -4.64 -16.94
CA THR A 273 -10.37 -3.22 -16.95
C THR A 273 -9.09 -2.93 -16.16
N SER A 274 -8.70 -3.81 -15.24
CA SER A 274 -7.50 -3.67 -14.39
C SER A 274 -6.12 -4.01 -14.97
N PRO A 275 -5.93 -4.64 -16.15
CA PRO A 275 -4.61 -4.93 -16.69
C PRO A 275 -3.77 -3.66 -16.84
N SER A 276 -2.45 -3.80 -16.60
CA SER A 276 -1.53 -2.66 -16.56
C SER A 276 -1.55 -1.77 -17.82
N PRO A 277 -1.65 -2.32 -19.06
CA PRO A 277 -1.73 -1.48 -20.26
C PRO A 277 -2.95 -0.56 -20.28
N ILE A 278 -4.12 -1.09 -19.89
CA ILE A 278 -5.39 -0.35 -19.86
C ILE A 278 -5.33 0.71 -18.76
N ARG A 279 -4.87 0.35 -17.57
CA ARG A 279 -4.73 1.28 -16.44
C ARG A 279 -3.76 2.43 -16.77
N HIS A 280 -2.65 2.18 -17.46
CA HIS A 280 -1.71 3.24 -17.79
C HIS A 280 -2.22 4.16 -18.92
N ALA A 281 -3.03 3.63 -19.84
CA ALA A 281 -3.62 4.43 -20.92
C ALA A 281 -4.83 5.27 -20.45
N PHE A 282 -5.68 4.70 -19.58
CA PHE A 282 -6.95 5.29 -19.15
C PHE A 282 -7.13 5.23 -17.62
N TYR A 283 -6.13 5.73 -16.87
CA TYR A 283 -6.09 5.59 -15.41
C TYR A 283 -7.34 6.10 -14.69
N GLU A 284 -7.81 7.30 -15.06
CA GLU A 284 -8.99 7.94 -14.46
C GLU A 284 -10.26 7.12 -14.70
N THR A 285 -10.48 6.67 -15.94
CA THR A 285 -11.63 5.83 -16.32
C THR A 285 -11.58 4.49 -15.60
N PHE A 286 -10.42 3.83 -15.60
CA PHE A 286 -10.20 2.58 -14.88
C PHE A 286 -10.57 2.71 -13.40
N LEU A 287 -10.05 3.73 -12.72
CA LEU A 287 -10.24 3.90 -11.28
C LEU A 287 -11.72 4.10 -10.93
N ASN A 288 -12.44 4.91 -11.71
CA ASN A 288 -13.86 5.16 -11.49
C ASN A 288 -14.70 3.89 -11.73
N LEU A 289 -14.48 3.20 -12.85
CA LEU A 289 -15.17 1.93 -13.14
C LEU A 289 -14.88 0.87 -12.06
N HIS A 290 -13.63 0.78 -11.60
CA HIS A 290 -13.24 -0.17 -10.56
C HIS A 290 -14.00 0.08 -9.24
N ILE A 291 -14.16 1.35 -8.84
CA ILE A 291 -14.91 1.70 -7.61
C ILE A 291 -16.40 1.39 -7.77
N ILE A 292 -16.99 1.71 -8.92
CA ILE A 292 -18.41 1.45 -9.20
C ILE A 292 -18.67 -0.06 -9.19
N PHE A 293 -17.92 -0.85 -9.95
CA PHE A 293 -18.08 -2.30 -9.99
C PHE A 293 -17.74 -2.95 -8.65
N ALA A 294 -16.81 -2.41 -7.86
CA ALA A 294 -16.56 -2.93 -6.51
C ALA A 294 -17.78 -2.72 -5.60
N ALA A 295 -18.45 -1.56 -5.69
CA ALA A 295 -19.67 -1.29 -4.94
C ALA A 295 -20.81 -2.24 -5.35
N VAL A 296 -21.00 -2.44 -6.66
CA VAL A 296 -22.01 -3.38 -7.20
C VAL A 296 -21.68 -4.82 -6.80
N ALA A 297 -20.41 -5.24 -6.84
CA ALA A 297 -19.99 -6.57 -6.41
C ALA A 297 -20.27 -6.81 -4.92
N ILE A 298 -19.90 -5.85 -4.05
CA ILE A 298 -20.16 -5.95 -2.60
C ILE A 298 -21.66 -6.03 -2.32
N ALA A 299 -22.46 -5.19 -2.98
CA ALA A 299 -23.93 -5.20 -2.82
C ALA A 299 -24.55 -6.50 -3.33
N GLY A 300 -24.13 -6.98 -4.51
CA GLY A 300 -24.63 -8.23 -5.10
C GLY A 300 -24.30 -9.45 -4.24
N VAL A 301 -23.04 -9.57 -3.78
CA VAL A 301 -22.62 -10.66 -2.88
C VAL A 301 -23.33 -10.56 -1.53
N TRP A 302 -23.57 -9.35 -1.00
CA TRP A 302 -24.34 -9.17 0.22
C TRP A 302 -25.73 -9.76 0.06
N ILE A 303 -26.49 -9.29 -0.93
CA ILE A 303 -27.89 -9.71 -1.13
C ILE A 303 -27.95 -11.21 -1.44
N HIS A 304 -27.03 -11.73 -2.27
CA HIS A 304 -26.88 -13.15 -2.55
C HIS A 304 -26.68 -14.00 -1.28
N CYS A 305 -25.91 -13.51 -0.30
CA CYS A 305 -25.74 -14.20 0.98
C CYS A 305 -26.92 -13.99 1.95
N ASP A 306 -27.67 -12.89 1.78
CA ASP A 306 -28.75 -12.49 2.69
C ASP A 306 -30.03 -13.29 2.44
N ILE A 307 -30.38 -13.51 1.17
CA ILE A 307 -31.62 -14.22 0.75
C ILE A 307 -31.73 -15.61 1.39
N PRO A 308 -30.72 -16.50 1.30
CA PRO A 308 -30.78 -17.82 1.94
C PRO A 308 -30.25 -17.81 3.38
N SER A 309 -29.91 -16.63 3.93
CA SER A 309 -29.24 -16.48 5.22
C SER A 309 -28.00 -17.37 5.36
N LEU A 310 -27.10 -17.30 4.38
CA LEU A 310 -25.89 -18.11 4.34
C LEU A 310 -24.95 -17.78 5.52
N PRO A 311 -24.17 -18.76 6.02
CA PRO A 311 -23.18 -18.55 7.10
C PRO A 311 -22.14 -17.46 6.80
N GLN A 312 -21.97 -17.07 5.54
CA GLN A 312 -20.98 -16.10 5.08
C GLN A 312 -21.45 -14.64 5.17
N LYS A 313 -22.74 -14.42 5.45
CA LYS A 313 -23.36 -13.09 5.69
C LYS A 313 -22.58 -12.15 6.64
N PRO A 314 -22.06 -12.58 7.81
CA PRO A 314 -21.25 -11.69 8.66
C PRO A 314 -19.95 -11.23 7.99
N TYR A 315 -19.33 -12.04 7.14
CA TYR A 315 -18.07 -11.66 6.48
C TYR A 315 -18.29 -10.57 5.43
N ILE A 316 -19.31 -10.70 4.57
CA ILE A 316 -19.61 -9.64 3.59
C ILE A 316 -20.07 -8.34 4.26
N ARG A 317 -20.76 -8.41 5.41
CA ARG A 317 -21.05 -7.23 6.25
C ARG A 317 -19.77 -6.57 6.75
N ALA A 318 -18.78 -7.35 7.20
CA ALA A 318 -17.47 -6.83 7.60
C ALA A 318 -16.73 -6.17 6.43
N VAL A 319 -16.75 -6.77 5.23
CA VAL A 319 -16.16 -6.20 4.00
C VAL A 319 -16.79 -4.84 3.70
N ALA A 320 -18.12 -4.76 3.68
CA ALA A 320 -18.85 -3.53 3.41
C ALA A 320 -18.56 -2.45 4.47
N PHE A 321 -18.56 -2.83 5.75
CA PHE A 321 -18.21 -1.93 6.85
C PHE A 321 -16.80 -1.36 6.70
N LEU A 322 -15.79 -2.21 6.45
CA LEU A 322 -14.40 -1.77 6.27
C LEU A 322 -14.25 -0.84 5.06
N TRP A 323 -14.95 -1.13 3.96
CA TRP A 323 -14.91 -0.30 2.75
C TRP A 323 -15.51 1.09 2.98
N VAL A 324 -16.68 1.15 3.63
CA VAL A 324 -17.33 2.43 3.99
C VAL A 324 -16.50 3.20 5.03
N ALA A 325 -15.98 2.52 6.05
CA ALA A 325 -15.17 3.12 7.10
C ALA A 325 -13.92 3.81 6.52
N ASP A 326 -13.16 3.18 5.61
CA ASP A 326 -12.01 3.84 4.95
C ASP A 326 -12.43 5.13 4.25
N ARG A 327 -13.57 5.15 3.53
CA ARG A 327 -14.06 6.35 2.84
C ARG A 327 -14.47 7.46 3.80
N VAL A 328 -15.14 7.10 4.90
CA VAL A 328 -15.52 8.07 5.95
C VAL A 328 -14.27 8.66 6.61
N PHE A 329 -13.29 7.84 6.99
CA PHE A 329 -12.04 8.32 7.59
C PHE A 329 -11.24 9.20 6.61
N ARG A 330 -11.24 8.88 5.32
CA ARG A 330 -10.62 9.74 4.29
C ARG A 330 -11.29 11.10 4.22
N MET A 331 -12.62 11.15 4.22
CA MET A 331 -13.37 12.41 4.20
C MET A 331 -13.14 13.21 5.49
N ALA A 332 -13.17 12.55 6.64
CA ALA A 332 -12.90 13.18 7.93
C ALA A 332 -11.49 13.79 7.99
N ARG A 333 -10.47 13.06 7.53
CA ARG A 333 -9.09 13.56 7.43
C ARG A 333 -8.98 14.74 6.48
N LEU A 334 -9.63 14.67 5.31
CA LEU A 334 -9.66 15.76 4.34
C LEU A 334 -10.25 17.03 4.96
N ILE A 335 -11.40 16.93 5.62
CA ILE A 335 -12.04 18.07 6.30
C ILE A 335 -11.13 18.58 7.43
N TRP A 336 -10.59 17.69 8.26
CA TRP A 336 -9.75 18.06 9.40
C TRP A 336 -8.50 18.84 9.01
N CYS A 337 -7.79 18.40 7.95
CA CYS A 337 -6.58 19.07 7.45
C CYS A 337 -6.88 20.40 6.74
N ASN A 338 -8.00 20.48 6.01
CA ASN A 338 -8.24 21.61 5.09
C ASN A 338 -9.15 22.70 5.63
N TYR A 339 -10.04 22.36 6.56
CA TYR A 339 -11.04 23.28 7.09
C TYR A 339 -10.64 23.84 8.46
N SER A 340 -10.81 25.14 8.61
CA SER A 340 -10.74 25.87 9.89
C SER A 340 -11.82 26.95 9.91
N THR A 341 -12.16 27.46 11.09
CA THR A 341 -13.15 28.55 11.26
C THR A 341 -12.82 29.80 10.44
N LYS A 342 -11.53 30.00 10.11
CA LYS A 342 -11.01 31.16 9.38
C LYS A 342 -10.81 30.93 7.87
N GLY A 343 -11.05 29.72 7.35
CA GLY A 343 -10.93 29.47 5.91
C GLY A 343 -10.59 28.03 5.49
N TRP A 344 -10.43 27.86 4.19
CA TRP A 344 -10.07 26.61 3.51
C TRP A 344 -8.65 26.69 2.95
N THR A 345 -8.02 25.54 2.72
CA THR A 345 -6.66 25.45 2.17
C THR A 345 -6.56 26.03 0.74
N THR A 346 -5.53 26.83 0.50
CA THR A 346 -5.22 27.39 -0.82
C THR A 346 -3.89 26.85 -1.33
N ALA A 347 -3.69 26.84 -2.64
CA ALA A 347 -2.45 26.45 -3.30
C ALA A 347 -1.90 27.60 -4.13
N SER A 348 -0.63 27.91 -3.94
CA SER A 348 0.15 28.82 -4.79
C SER A 348 1.03 27.99 -5.72
N ILE A 349 0.90 28.21 -7.03
CA ILE A 349 1.52 27.39 -8.07
C ILE A 349 2.41 28.27 -8.95
N GLU A 350 3.67 27.90 -9.06
CA GLU A 350 4.69 28.58 -9.86
C GLU A 350 5.22 27.65 -10.93
N ALA A 351 5.26 28.11 -12.19
CA ALA A 351 5.90 27.37 -13.28
C ALA A 351 7.42 27.44 -13.16
N MET A 352 8.08 26.30 -13.23
CA MET A 352 9.53 26.12 -13.10
C MET A 352 10.12 25.56 -14.40
N PRO A 353 11.45 25.72 -14.64
CA PRO A 353 12.12 25.13 -15.78
C PRO A 353 11.97 23.60 -15.84
N GLY A 354 12.05 23.00 -17.04
CA GLY A 354 11.96 21.55 -17.21
C GLY A 354 10.56 20.97 -17.02
N ASP A 355 9.53 21.72 -17.43
CA ASP A 355 8.12 21.31 -17.36
C ASP A 355 7.71 20.85 -15.95
N ALA A 356 8.02 21.66 -14.94
CA ALA A 356 7.67 21.39 -13.55
C ALA A 356 6.94 22.58 -12.91
N CYS A 357 6.17 22.31 -11.86
CA CYS A 357 5.55 23.31 -11.01
C CYS A 357 6.07 23.18 -9.59
N ARG A 358 6.38 24.32 -8.96
CA ARG A 358 6.49 24.40 -7.50
C ARG A 358 5.12 24.74 -6.95
N VAL A 359 4.56 23.84 -6.14
CA VAL A 359 3.22 24.01 -5.55
C VAL A 359 3.36 24.12 -4.05
N THR A 360 2.85 25.20 -3.46
CA THR A 360 2.82 25.39 -2.01
C THR A 360 1.38 25.42 -1.53
N MET A 361 1.03 24.47 -0.66
CA MET A 361 -0.28 24.36 -0.01
C MET A 361 -0.24 25.14 1.31
N HIS A 362 -1.15 26.10 1.47
CA HIS A 362 -1.28 26.93 2.66
C HIS A 362 -2.38 26.36 3.56
N LEU A 363 -2.02 25.53 4.53
CA LEU A 363 -2.97 24.91 5.45
C LEU A 363 -3.32 25.88 6.59
N PRO A 364 -4.61 25.97 6.97
CA PRO A 364 -5.06 26.92 8.01
C PRO A 364 -4.69 26.50 9.45
N LYS A 365 -4.03 25.35 9.62
CA LYS A 365 -3.66 24.75 10.90
C LYS A 365 -2.19 24.30 10.91
N LYS A 366 -1.65 24.15 12.12
CA LYS A 366 -0.36 23.48 12.34
C LYS A 366 -0.51 22.00 12.04
N LEU A 367 0.32 21.47 11.15
CA LEU A 367 0.37 20.06 10.82
C LEU A 367 1.82 19.60 10.81
N ASN A 368 2.19 18.76 11.77
CA ASN A 368 3.53 18.19 11.82
C ASN A 368 3.65 17.08 10.79
N VAL A 369 4.68 17.17 9.93
CA VAL A 369 4.94 16.21 8.86
C VAL A 369 6.32 15.61 9.08
N LYS A 370 6.42 14.29 8.99
CA LYS A 370 7.70 13.58 9.11
C LYS A 370 8.46 13.56 7.78
N PRO A 371 9.80 13.54 7.79
CA PRO A 371 10.59 13.29 6.58
C PRO A 371 10.16 12.01 5.85
N GLY A 372 10.23 12.02 4.52
CA GLY A 372 9.81 10.90 3.68
C GLY A 372 8.28 10.75 3.54
N SER A 373 7.50 11.74 3.96
CA SER A 373 6.04 11.71 3.79
C SER A 373 5.60 12.17 2.40
N HIS A 374 4.41 11.73 1.99
CA HIS A 374 3.72 12.23 0.80
C HIS A 374 2.27 12.59 1.14
N ALA A 375 1.60 13.31 0.25
CA ALA A 375 0.20 13.66 0.38
C ALA A 375 -0.52 13.56 -0.95
N TYR A 376 -1.83 13.36 -0.91
CA TYR A 376 -2.67 13.45 -2.10
C TYR A 376 -3.27 14.85 -2.21
N LEU A 377 -3.15 15.46 -3.39
CA LEU A 377 -3.64 16.80 -3.66
C LEU A 377 -4.84 16.78 -4.61
N ARG A 378 -5.74 17.75 -4.42
CA ARG A 378 -6.88 18.02 -5.30
C ARG A 378 -6.94 19.51 -5.61
N PHE A 379 -7.23 19.88 -6.85
CA PHE A 379 -7.27 21.28 -7.29
C PHE A 379 -8.66 21.64 -7.82
N ALA A 380 -9.36 22.55 -7.15
CA ALA A 380 -10.79 22.79 -7.37
C ALA A 380 -11.15 23.22 -8.81
N LYS A 381 -10.37 24.14 -9.41
CA LYS A 381 -10.65 24.69 -10.74
C LYS A 381 -10.18 23.82 -11.91
N LEU A 382 -9.41 22.76 -11.66
CA LEU A 382 -8.86 21.89 -12.70
C LEU A 382 -9.62 20.57 -12.75
N ASN A 383 -9.61 19.84 -11.64
CA ASN A 383 -10.51 18.72 -11.39
C ASN A 383 -10.56 18.45 -9.88
N PHE A 384 -11.73 18.63 -9.26
CA PHE A 384 -11.89 18.50 -7.81
C PHE A 384 -12.05 17.05 -7.34
N TRP A 385 -12.42 16.14 -8.24
CA TRP A 385 -12.62 14.71 -7.93
C TRP A 385 -11.32 13.91 -7.95
N GLU A 386 -10.36 14.35 -8.76
CA GLU A 386 -9.07 13.67 -8.88
C GLU A 386 -8.19 13.89 -7.65
N SER A 387 -7.48 12.83 -7.27
CA SER A 387 -6.63 12.79 -6.08
C SER A 387 -5.29 12.16 -6.46
N HIS A 388 -4.25 13.00 -6.54
CA HIS A 388 -2.94 12.60 -7.04
C HIS A 388 -1.87 12.69 -5.95
N PRO A 389 -1.02 11.66 -5.78
CA PRO A 389 0.02 11.62 -4.76
C PRO A 389 1.26 12.41 -5.16
N PHE A 390 1.79 13.21 -4.25
CA PHE A 390 3.05 13.93 -4.41
C PHE A 390 3.90 13.89 -3.14
N SER A 391 5.21 13.73 -3.31
CA SER A 391 6.18 13.79 -2.21
C SER A 391 6.25 15.18 -1.62
N ILE A 392 6.19 15.27 -0.29
CA ILE A 392 6.34 16.54 0.41
C ILE A 392 7.80 16.94 0.34
N ALA A 393 8.09 18.11 -0.24
CA ALA A 393 9.44 18.59 -0.48
C ALA A 393 9.96 19.49 0.65
N TRP A 394 9.07 20.31 1.22
CA TRP A 394 9.40 21.25 2.28
C TRP A 394 8.20 21.54 3.16
N VAL A 395 8.45 21.84 4.43
CA VAL A 395 7.41 22.17 5.41
C VAL A 395 7.88 23.38 6.20
N ALA A 396 7.09 24.46 6.18
CA ALA A 396 7.37 25.67 6.92
C ALA A 396 6.19 26.01 7.83
N HIS A 397 6.44 26.17 9.12
CA HIS A 397 5.44 26.67 10.06
C HIS A 397 5.52 28.19 10.11
N ARG A 398 4.39 28.86 9.92
CA ARG A 398 4.29 30.31 10.00
C ARG A 398 3.47 30.70 11.23
N PRO A 399 3.91 31.68 12.04
CA PRO A 399 3.05 32.25 13.07
C PRO A 399 1.84 32.92 12.40
N LYS A 400 0.64 32.75 12.96
CA LYS A 400 -0.51 33.55 12.52
C LYS A 400 -0.37 34.94 13.13
N PHE A 401 -0.07 35.92 12.28
CA PHE A 401 -0.24 37.32 12.65
C PHE A 401 -1.73 37.64 12.70
N SER A 402 -2.28 37.81 13.90
CA SER A 402 -3.55 38.49 14.09
C SER A 402 -3.31 40.01 13.98
N PRO A 403 -4.11 40.75 13.18
CA PRO A 403 -3.98 42.22 13.05
C PRO A 403 -4.36 42.99 14.33
N GLU A 404 -4.85 42.30 15.36
CA GLU A 404 -5.16 42.89 16.65
C GLU A 404 -3.90 42.91 17.54
N LEU A 405 -3.45 44.12 17.90
CA LEU A 405 -2.45 44.32 18.96
C LEU A 405 -2.93 43.59 20.24
N PRO A 406 -2.08 42.79 20.89
CA PRO A 406 -2.50 42.05 22.08
C PRO A 406 -2.82 43.03 23.22
N LEU A 407 -4.11 43.22 23.52
CA LEU A 407 -4.60 44.02 24.65
C LEU A 407 -4.35 43.37 26.03
N ASN A 408 -3.72 42.19 26.07
CA ASN A 408 -3.47 41.44 27.31
C ASN A 408 -2.16 40.63 27.21
N GLU A 409 -1.23 40.90 28.13
CA GLU A 409 0.09 40.22 28.24
C GLU A 409 -0.04 38.70 28.41
N LYS A 410 -1.15 38.20 28.97
CA LYS A 410 -1.41 36.76 29.16
C LYS A 410 -1.75 35.99 27.88
N ARG A 411 -1.90 36.64 26.71
CA ARG A 411 -2.23 35.97 25.44
C ARG A 411 -1.02 35.62 24.57
N MET A 412 0.20 35.95 25.00
CA MET A 412 1.45 35.71 24.24
C MET A 412 1.84 34.22 24.09
N VAL A 413 1.08 33.26 24.63
CA VAL A 413 1.52 31.85 24.74
C VAL A 413 0.76 30.87 23.82
N SER A 414 -0.12 31.35 22.94
CA SER A 414 -0.68 30.48 21.87
C SER A 414 -0.79 31.23 20.56
N GLU A 415 0.35 31.58 19.96
CA GLU A 415 0.40 31.89 18.53
C GLU A 415 -0.07 30.65 17.76
N GLU A 416 -1.33 30.66 17.33
CA GLU A 416 -1.81 29.65 16.39
C GLU A 416 -0.86 29.66 15.17
N GLN A 417 -0.27 28.52 14.82
CA GLN A 417 0.60 28.43 13.64
C GLN A 417 -0.18 27.91 12.43
N THR A 418 0.16 28.38 11.24
CA THR A 418 -0.21 27.75 9.95
C THR A 418 0.95 26.94 9.41
N THR A 419 0.66 26.06 8.45
CA THR A 419 1.69 25.23 7.82
C THR A 419 1.63 25.42 6.31
N ASP A 420 2.77 25.79 5.75
CA ASP A 420 2.99 25.77 4.31
C ASP A 420 3.71 24.48 3.94
N ILE A 421 3.14 23.72 3.02
CA ILE A 421 3.70 22.46 2.55
C ILE A 421 3.97 22.59 1.05
N SER A 422 5.24 22.46 0.67
CA SER A 422 5.65 22.62 -0.72
C SER A 422 5.96 21.29 -1.41
N PHE A 423 5.73 21.28 -2.73
CA PHE A 423 5.85 20.13 -3.62
C PHE A 423 6.53 20.56 -4.92
N VAL A 424 7.18 19.61 -5.60
CA VAL A 424 7.65 19.77 -6.99
C VAL A 424 6.90 18.76 -7.84
N ILE A 425 6.09 19.26 -8.78
CA ILE A 425 5.20 18.44 -9.62
C ILE A 425 5.65 18.56 -11.06
N HIS A 426 6.12 17.46 -11.65
CA HIS A 426 6.39 17.42 -13.09
C HIS A 426 5.10 17.34 -13.89
N ALA A 427 5.03 18.11 -14.98
CA ALA A 427 3.98 17.99 -15.97
C ALA A 427 4.13 16.65 -16.72
N GLN A 428 3.13 15.79 -16.59
CA GLN A 428 3.00 14.54 -17.34
C GLN A 428 1.84 14.69 -18.33
N THR A 429 0.96 13.70 -18.43
CA THR A 429 -0.33 13.80 -19.13
C THR A 429 -1.45 14.12 -18.13
N GLY A 430 -2.60 14.60 -18.62
CA GLY A 430 -3.77 14.87 -17.78
C GLY A 430 -3.63 16.09 -16.86
N LEU A 431 -4.01 15.95 -15.58
CA LEU A 431 -4.10 17.05 -14.60
C LEU A 431 -2.79 17.84 -14.44
N THR A 432 -1.65 17.15 -14.35
CA THR A 432 -0.35 17.81 -14.08
C THR A 432 0.09 18.71 -15.23
N ARG A 433 -0.23 18.34 -16.48
CA ARG A 433 -0.01 19.21 -17.65
C ARG A 433 -0.93 20.42 -17.62
N ARG A 434 -2.23 20.22 -17.37
CA ARG A 434 -3.19 21.31 -17.24
C ARG A 434 -2.81 22.30 -16.13
N LEU A 435 -2.27 21.78 -15.01
CA LEU A 435 -1.75 22.58 -13.91
C LEU A 435 -0.55 23.44 -14.36
N PHE A 436 0.39 22.85 -15.09
CA PHE A 436 1.56 23.57 -15.61
C PHE A 436 1.19 24.62 -16.65
N ASP A 437 0.33 24.28 -17.61
CA ASP A 437 -0.10 25.21 -18.66
C ASP A 437 -0.87 26.40 -18.06
N ALA A 438 -1.73 26.15 -17.07
CA ALA A 438 -2.44 27.21 -16.35
C ALA A 438 -1.47 28.11 -15.56
N ALA A 439 -0.47 27.53 -14.89
CA ALA A 439 0.53 28.28 -14.14
C ALA A 439 1.44 29.12 -15.04
N LYS A 440 1.75 28.62 -16.25
CA LYS A 440 2.62 29.30 -17.22
C LYS A 440 2.01 30.59 -17.78
N VAL A 441 0.68 30.64 -17.90
CA VAL A 441 -0.06 31.79 -18.45
C VAL A 441 -0.49 32.79 -17.36
N ALA A 442 -0.41 32.40 -16.09
CA ALA A 442 -0.87 33.23 -14.98
C ALA A 442 -0.07 34.54 -14.83
N SER A 443 -0.78 35.64 -14.57
CA SER A 443 -0.23 36.95 -14.22
C SER A 443 -0.95 37.49 -12.97
N PRO A 444 -0.24 37.82 -11.86
CA PRO A 444 1.20 37.68 -11.64
C PRO A 444 1.67 36.21 -11.74
N ARG A 445 2.99 35.97 -11.86
CA ARG A 445 3.63 34.65 -12.14
C ARG A 445 3.32 33.50 -11.16
N VAL A 446 2.39 33.70 -10.22
CA VAL A 446 1.91 32.73 -9.25
C VAL A 446 0.40 32.53 -9.44
N LEU A 447 -0.02 31.32 -9.75
CA LEU A 447 -1.43 30.95 -9.84
C LEU A 447 -1.94 30.51 -8.46
N THR A 448 -2.96 31.19 -7.93
CA THR A 448 -3.59 30.82 -6.66
C THR A 448 -4.94 30.13 -6.87
N LEU A 449 -5.10 28.93 -6.30
CA LEU A 449 -6.31 28.11 -6.41
C LEU A 449 -6.79 27.62 -5.03
N LYS A 450 -8.09 27.31 -4.91
CA LYS A 450 -8.57 26.46 -3.81
C LYS A 450 -8.12 25.03 -4.07
N ALA A 451 -7.55 24.40 -3.05
CA ALA A 451 -7.03 23.04 -3.15
C ALA A 451 -7.34 22.25 -1.89
N ALA A 452 -7.18 20.93 -1.94
CA ALA A 452 -7.34 20.07 -0.78
C ALA A 452 -6.12 19.16 -0.60
N PHE A 453 -5.61 19.12 0.63
CA PHE A 453 -4.50 18.31 1.10
C PHE A 453 -5.04 17.08 1.87
N GLU A 454 -4.74 15.88 1.40
CA GLU A 454 -5.07 14.62 2.09
C GLU A 454 -3.76 13.93 2.52
N GLY A 455 -3.44 13.94 3.82
CA GLY A 455 -2.18 13.39 4.34
C GLY A 455 -1.87 13.85 5.77
N PRO A 456 -0.59 13.83 6.18
CA PRO A 456 0.53 13.16 5.50
C PRO A 456 0.37 11.63 5.57
N TYR A 457 0.87 10.94 4.54
CA TYR A 457 1.01 9.49 4.48
C TYR A 457 2.50 9.12 4.45
N ALA A 458 2.83 7.86 4.79
CA ALA A 458 4.20 7.37 4.98
C ALA A 458 4.96 8.06 6.14
N GLY A 459 6.25 8.37 5.96
CA GLY A 459 7.08 8.98 7.01
C GLY A 459 7.38 8.06 8.20
N HIS A 460 7.35 6.75 7.97
CA HIS A 460 7.56 5.75 9.01
C HIS A 460 9.02 5.29 9.12
N HIS A 461 9.83 5.54 8.09
CA HIS A 461 11.27 5.30 8.09
C HIS A 461 12.04 6.46 8.74
N SER A 462 12.51 6.25 9.98
CA SER A 462 13.47 7.17 10.63
C SER A 462 14.90 6.79 10.27
N LEU A 463 15.71 7.80 9.96
CA LEU A 463 17.13 7.64 9.68
C LEU A 463 18.02 7.95 10.90
N ASP A 464 17.42 8.28 12.05
CA ASP A 464 18.11 8.84 13.22
C ASP A 464 19.01 7.82 13.94
N SER A 465 18.81 6.54 13.66
CA SER A 465 19.57 5.43 14.25
C SER A 465 20.83 5.08 13.46
N TYR A 466 20.99 5.58 12.24
CA TYR A 466 22.12 5.22 11.38
C TYR A 466 23.26 6.19 11.61
N GLY A 467 24.50 5.70 11.66
CA GLY A 467 25.67 6.58 11.75
C GLY A 467 25.99 7.27 10.43
N HIS A 468 25.63 6.62 9.31
CA HIS A 468 25.87 7.09 7.95
C HIS A 468 24.60 6.97 7.09
N ALA A 469 24.14 8.08 6.50
CA ALA A 469 23.01 8.08 5.57
C ALA A 469 23.45 8.46 4.16
N VAL A 470 23.13 7.62 3.17
CA VAL A 470 23.38 7.88 1.74
C VAL A 470 22.04 8.02 1.04
N LEU A 471 21.74 9.24 0.58
CA LEU A 471 20.45 9.63 0.02
C LEU A 471 20.59 9.81 -1.49
N PHE A 472 20.01 8.89 -2.27
CA PHE A 472 19.97 9.02 -3.73
C PHE A 472 18.67 9.65 -4.20
N ALA A 473 18.79 10.67 -5.04
CA ALA A 473 17.70 11.35 -5.71
C ALA A 473 17.91 11.33 -7.23
N GLY A 474 16.87 11.00 -7.99
CA GLY A 474 16.83 11.16 -9.44
C GLY A 474 15.73 12.11 -9.87
N SER A 475 16.06 13.16 -10.63
CA SER A 475 15.10 14.20 -11.05
C SER A 475 14.32 14.77 -9.84
N SER A 476 12.99 14.79 -9.85
CA SER A 476 12.15 15.26 -8.74
C SER A 476 12.19 14.38 -7.49
N GLY A 477 12.84 13.21 -7.53
CA GLY A 477 13.03 12.36 -6.34
C GLY A 477 13.80 13.05 -5.21
N ILE A 478 14.42 14.19 -5.49
CA ILE A 478 15.02 15.09 -4.49
C ILE A 478 14.02 15.57 -3.43
N THR A 479 12.75 15.71 -3.80
CA THR A 479 11.68 16.13 -2.88
C THR A 479 11.53 15.18 -1.70
N HIS A 480 11.76 13.88 -1.90
CA HIS A 480 11.73 12.91 -0.81
C HIS A 480 12.94 13.01 0.12
N GLN A 481 14.11 13.39 -0.42
CA GLN A 481 15.38 13.38 0.32
C GLN A 481 15.65 14.67 1.09
N ILE A 482 15.20 15.83 0.59
CA ILE A 482 15.44 17.14 1.22
C ILE A 482 14.94 17.20 2.68
N PRO A 483 13.71 16.75 3.01
CA PRO A 483 13.24 16.73 4.38
C PRO A 483 14.12 15.87 5.31
N TYR A 484 14.71 14.78 4.82
CA TYR A 484 15.66 13.99 5.60
C TYR A 484 16.96 14.76 5.85
N VAL A 485 17.49 15.46 4.84
CA VAL A 485 18.70 16.27 5.00
C VAL A 485 18.49 17.35 6.07
N GLN A 486 17.40 18.10 5.99
CA GLN A 486 17.07 19.13 6.98
C GLN A 486 16.97 18.55 8.39
N HIS A 487 16.19 17.47 8.56
CA HIS A 487 15.98 16.81 9.85
C HIS A 487 17.30 16.26 10.43
N LEU A 488 18.15 15.65 9.61
CA LEU A 488 19.42 15.08 10.06
C LEU A 488 20.44 16.16 10.46
N ILE A 489 20.49 17.31 9.76
CA ILE A 489 21.38 18.41 10.18
C ILE A 489 20.90 19.02 11.50
N GLN A 490 19.60 19.28 11.61
CA GLN A 490 19.02 19.82 12.84
C GLN A 490 19.24 18.85 14.02
N GLY A 491 18.92 17.58 13.83
CA GLY A 491 19.12 16.56 14.86
C GLY A 491 20.59 16.37 15.26
N TYR A 492 21.53 16.55 14.33
CA TYR A 492 22.96 16.52 14.62
C TYR A 492 23.38 17.69 15.51
N ASN A 493 22.95 18.91 15.18
CA ASN A 493 23.24 20.11 15.98
C ASN A 493 22.60 20.03 17.38
N ASP A 494 21.39 19.48 17.48
CA ASP A 494 20.68 19.30 18.73
C ASP A 494 21.24 18.12 19.56
N GLY A 495 22.14 17.32 18.99
CA GLY A 495 22.67 16.11 19.63
C GLY A 495 21.60 15.04 19.86
N THR A 496 20.55 14.99 19.03
CA THR A 496 19.39 14.10 19.19
C THR A 496 19.40 12.91 18.23
N ILE A 497 20.44 12.73 17.41
CA ILE A 497 20.55 11.63 16.45
C ILE A 497 21.91 10.95 16.47
N ALA A 498 21.97 9.69 16.02
CA ALA A 498 23.22 8.95 15.87
C ALA A 498 23.98 9.32 14.59
N THR A 499 23.33 9.92 13.60
CA THR A 499 23.91 10.23 12.29
C THR A 499 25.05 11.21 12.39
N LYS A 500 26.22 10.82 11.85
CA LYS A 500 27.44 11.65 11.82
C LYS A 500 27.91 11.97 10.40
N LYS A 501 27.47 11.20 9.40
CA LYS A 501 27.80 11.42 7.98
C LYS A 501 26.54 11.32 7.13
N VAL A 502 26.32 12.29 6.26
CA VAL A 502 25.22 12.32 5.29
C VAL A 502 25.77 12.62 3.91
N LEU A 503 25.54 11.71 2.96
CA LEU A 503 25.84 11.92 1.55
C LEU A 503 24.54 12.06 0.77
N LEU A 504 24.30 13.24 0.20
CA LEU A 504 23.23 13.46 -0.78
C LEU A 504 23.79 13.32 -2.19
N VAL A 505 23.34 12.31 -2.93
CA VAL A 505 23.62 12.13 -4.36
C VAL A 505 22.39 12.52 -5.16
N TRP A 506 22.47 13.59 -5.94
CA TRP A 506 21.36 14.01 -6.79
C TRP A 506 21.75 14.00 -8.26
N ILE A 507 20.99 13.22 -9.04
CA ILE A 507 21.22 12.98 -10.47
C ILE A 507 20.16 13.74 -11.26
N ILE A 508 20.59 14.73 -12.04
CA ILE A 508 19.74 15.57 -12.89
C ILE A 508 20.17 15.51 -14.36
N ARG A 509 19.25 15.90 -15.23
CA ARG A 509 19.55 16.02 -16.67
C ARG A 509 20.22 17.36 -16.96
N ASP A 510 19.58 18.43 -16.50
CA ASP A 510 19.95 19.82 -16.78
C ASP A 510 20.15 20.60 -15.48
N VAL A 511 21.04 21.60 -15.49
CA VAL A 511 21.37 22.44 -14.32
C VAL A 511 20.20 23.33 -13.90
N GLU A 512 19.32 23.68 -14.83
CA GLU A 512 18.09 24.45 -14.55
C GLU A 512 17.16 23.76 -13.54
N HIS A 513 17.27 22.45 -13.37
CA HIS A 513 16.49 21.70 -12.37
C HIS A 513 16.87 22.05 -10.93
N LEU A 514 18.04 22.67 -10.71
CA LEU A 514 18.43 23.19 -9.39
C LEU A 514 17.44 24.26 -8.89
N GLU A 515 16.81 25.02 -9.79
CA GLU A 515 15.84 26.07 -9.44
C GLU A 515 14.61 25.52 -8.72
N TRP A 516 14.26 24.25 -8.91
CA TRP A 516 13.09 23.62 -8.26
C TRP A 516 13.16 23.70 -6.74
N VAL A 517 14.35 23.49 -6.19
CA VAL A 517 14.60 23.35 -4.75
C VAL A 517 15.48 24.47 -4.20
N ARG A 518 15.85 25.45 -5.03
CA ARG A 518 16.81 26.51 -4.69
C ARG A 518 16.53 27.20 -3.35
N PRO A 519 15.29 27.65 -3.03
CA PRO A 519 15.04 28.31 -1.75
C PRO A 519 15.32 27.42 -0.53
N TRP A 520 14.98 26.12 -0.64
CA TRP A 520 15.15 25.15 0.43
C TRP A 520 16.62 24.73 0.58
N MET A 521 17.32 24.59 -0.55
CA MET A 521 18.74 24.28 -0.55
C MET A 521 19.56 25.44 0.01
N ASP A 522 19.20 26.68 -0.30
CA ASP A 522 19.85 27.87 0.26
C ASP A 522 19.70 27.92 1.79
N GLU A 523 18.54 27.51 2.32
CA GLU A 523 18.32 27.38 3.76
C GLU A 523 19.19 26.28 4.37
N ILE A 524 19.20 25.07 3.78
CA ILE A 524 20.05 23.95 4.22
C ILE A 524 21.53 24.32 4.23
N LEU A 525 22.00 25.03 3.20
CA LEU A 525 23.40 25.42 3.08
C LEU A 525 23.84 26.47 4.12
N ARG A 526 22.88 27.21 4.69
CA ARG A 526 23.06 28.19 5.77
C ARG A 526 22.94 27.60 7.17
N MET A 527 22.44 26.38 7.31
CA MET A 527 22.34 25.72 8.63
C MET A 527 23.72 25.55 9.27
N GLN A 528 23.79 25.76 10.59
CA GLN A 528 24.99 25.52 11.38
C GLN A 528 25.39 24.02 11.34
N GLY A 529 26.67 23.71 11.51
CA GLY A 529 27.18 22.32 11.51
C GLY A 529 27.05 21.56 10.19
N ARG A 530 26.41 22.13 9.15
CA ARG A 530 26.14 21.42 7.89
C ARG A 530 27.40 20.93 7.18
N ARG A 531 28.53 21.63 7.31
CA ARG A 531 29.81 21.26 6.66
C ARG A 531 30.45 20.02 7.30
N ASP A 532 30.11 19.72 8.55
CA ASP A 532 30.69 18.62 9.30
C ASP A 532 29.97 17.29 9.00
N ILE A 533 28.67 17.37 8.65
CA ILE A 533 27.81 16.21 8.43
C ILE A 533 27.43 15.99 6.96
N LEU A 534 27.16 17.05 6.17
CA LEU A 534 26.57 16.92 4.83
C LEU A 534 27.61 17.09 3.71
N THR A 535 27.66 16.08 2.85
CA THR A 535 28.29 16.16 1.52
C THR A 535 27.22 16.02 0.44
N ILE A 536 27.25 16.90 -0.56
CA ILE A 536 26.36 16.89 -1.72
C ILE A 536 27.19 16.57 -2.97
N LYS A 537 26.80 15.53 -3.71
CA LYS A 537 27.35 15.19 -5.03
C LYS A 537 26.24 15.32 -6.08
N LEU A 538 26.36 16.32 -6.94
CA LEU A 538 25.45 16.61 -8.05
C LEU A 538 26.00 15.99 -9.33
N PHE A 539 25.23 15.13 -9.97
CA PHE A 539 25.59 14.51 -11.25
C PHE A 539 24.69 15.05 -12.36
N VAL A 540 25.28 15.80 -13.29
CA VAL A 540 24.58 16.40 -14.43
C VAL A 540 24.81 15.54 -15.67
N THR A 541 23.78 14.81 -16.08
CA THR A 541 23.91 13.78 -17.12
C THR A 541 23.91 14.31 -18.55
N LYS A 542 23.42 15.52 -18.79
CA LYS A 542 23.44 16.20 -20.09
C LYS A 542 23.71 17.71 -19.91
N PRO A 543 24.94 18.12 -19.59
CA PRO A 543 25.25 19.55 -19.47
C PRO A 543 25.11 20.23 -20.83
N LYS A 544 24.38 21.35 -20.89
CA LYS A 544 24.28 22.18 -22.09
C LYS A 544 25.61 22.86 -22.39
N ASN A 545 26.31 23.29 -21.34
CA ASN A 545 27.65 23.86 -21.42
C ASN A 545 28.54 23.28 -20.31
N PRO A 546 29.74 22.74 -20.62
CA PRO A 546 30.68 22.26 -19.60
C PRO A 546 31.02 23.30 -18.53
N LYS A 547 30.97 24.60 -18.86
CA LYS A 547 31.24 25.70 -17.91
C LYS A 547 30.21 25.83 -16.78
N GLU A 548 29.02 25.25 -16.93
CA GLU A 548 27.99 25.25 -15.90
C GLU A 548 28.32 24.28 -14.75
N ILE A 549 29.26 23.35 -14.96
CA ILE A 549 29.70 22.38 -13.96
C ILE A 549 30.90 22.95 -13.21
N HIS A 550 30.62 23.67 -12.13
CA HIS A 550 31.64 24.18 -11.22
C HIS A 550 31.33 23.74 -9.79
N SER A 551 32.24 23.07 -9.10
CA SER A 551 32.03 22.68 -7.70
C SER A 551 32.17 23.90 -6.78
N PRO A 552 31.10 24.43 -6.17
CA PRO A 552 31.19 25.66 -5.38
C PRO A 552 31.96 25.47 -4.06
N SER A 553 32.10 24.24 -3.57
CA SER A 553 32.89 23.93 -2.36
C SER A 553 33.29 22.47 -2.29
N ALA A 554 34.22 22.11 -1.39
CA ALA A 554 34.61 20.71 -1.19
C ALA A 554 33.44 19.79 -0.77
N THR A 555 32.45 20.34 -0.06
CA THR A 555 31.25 19.63 0.42
C THR A 555 30.10 19.65 -0.59
N VAL A 556 30.20 20.42 -1.67
CA VAL A 556 29.17 20.49 -2.73
C VAL A 556 29.87 20.36 -4.08
N GLN A 557 29.86 19.15 -4.60
CA GLN A 557 30.61 18.76 -5.80
C GLN A 557 29.64 18.62 -6.98
N MET A 558 29.96 19.25 -8.10
CA MET A 558 29.23 19.10 -9.36
C MET A 558 30.08 18.30 -10.35
N LEU A 559 29.53 17.20 -10.85
CA LEU A 559 30.21 16.21 -11.67
C LEU A 559 29.43 15.95 -12.98
N PRO A 560 30.11 15.86 -14.14
CA PRO A 560 29.47 15.50 -15.40
C PRO A 560 29.16 14.01 -15.47
N GLY A 561 28.09 13.68 -16.20
CA GLY A 561 27.75 12.31 -16.57
C GLY A 561 26.96 11.56 -15.49
N ARG A 562 26.89 10.23 -15.65
CA ARG A 562 26.19 9.34 -14.72
C ARG A 562 27.17 8.82 -13.66
N PRO A 563 26.76 8.74 -12.39
CA PRO A 563 27.63 8.18 -11.36
C PRO A 563 27.88 6.69 -11.58
N ASN A 564 29.10 6.25 -11.30
CA ASN A 564 29.37 4.83 -11.08
C ASN A 564 28.88 4.45 -9.67
N ILE A 565 27.66 3.94 -9.59
CA ILE A 565 26.96 3.67 -8.33
C ILE A 565 27.70 2.60 -7.50
N ASN A 566 28.24 1.56 -8.14
CA ASN A 566 28.98 0.49 -7.46
C ASN A 566 30.24 1.04 -6.80
N LEU A 567 31.05 1.80 -7.54
CA LEU A 567 32.26 2.42 -6.99
C LEU A 567 31.92 3.38 -5.85
N LEU A 568 30.89 4.22 -6.04
CA LEU A 568 30.47 5.19 -5.03
C LEU A 568 30.06 4.48 -3.73
N LEU A 569 29.20 3.45 -3.80
CA LEU A 569 28.78 2.71 -2.61
C LEU A 569 29.91 1.91 -1.98
N GLN A 570 30.82 1.32 -2.76
CA GLN A 570 32.00 0.65 -2.21
C GLN A 570 32.89 1.61 -1.41
N THR A 571 33.10 2.83 -1.91
CA THR A 571 33.84 3.87 -1.19
C THR A 571 33.12 4.28 0.08
N GLU A 572 31.80 4.55 0.02
CA GLU A 572 31.05 4.96 1.21
C GLU A 572 30.93 3.85 2.28
N VAL A 573 30.95 2.57 1.88
CA VAL A 573 31.01 1.44 2.82
C VAL A 573 32.36 1.33 3.50
N ARG A 574 33.47 1.62 2.79
CA ARG A 574 34.82 1.65 3.40
C ARG A 574 34.93 2.77 4.44
N GLU A 575 34.33 3.93 4.15
CA GLU A 575 34.29 5.09 5.05
C GLU A 575 33.03 5.14 5.91
N GLN A 576 32.33 4.03 6.09
CA GLN A 576 31.06 4.03 6.82
C GLN A 576 31.28 4.32 8.31
N VAL A 577 30.35 5.12 8.87
CA VAL A 577 30.26 5.37 10.31
C VAL A 577 29.06 4.64 10.84
N GLY A 578 29.27 3.71 11.78
CA GLY A 578 28.20 2.88 12.32
C GLY A 578 27.44 2.10 11.25
N ALA A 579 26.16 1.83 11.49
CA ALA A 579 25.29 1.25 10.48
C ALA A 579 24.96 2.29 9.41
N MET A 580 24.98 1.87 8.14
CA MET A 580 24.68 2.72 7.00
C MET A 580 23.26 2.47 6.46
N CYS A 581 22.54 3.54 6.13
CA CYS A 581 21.29 3.45 5.38
C CYS A 581 21.44 4.07 4.00
N VAL A 582 21.01 3.35 2.97
CA VAL A 582 20.93 3.84 1.59
C VAL A 582 19.46 4.02 1.23
N THR A 583 19.06 5.25 0.94
CA THR A 583 17.71 5.56 0.47
C THR A 583 17.73 5.92 -1.01
N VAL A 584 16.68 5.60 -1.75
CA VAL A 584 16.55 6.01 -3.16
C VAL A 584 15.14 6.45 -3.51
N CYS A 585 15.03 7.61 -4.17
CA CYS A 585 13.81 8.06 -4.83
C CYS A 585 14.16 8.57 -6.24
N GLY A 586 13.52 8.01 -7.28
CA GLY A 586 13.82 8.37 -8.66
C GLY A 586 13.30 7.34 -9.68
N PRO A 587 13.77 7.41 -10.94
CA PRO A 587 13.33 6.48 -11.98
C PRO A 587 13.62 5.02 -11.63
N GLY A 588 12.73 4.09 -11.99
CA GLY A 588 12.86 2.67 -11.62
C GLY A 588 14.20 2.02 -12.04
N ALA A 589 14.79 2.44 -13.17
CA ALA A 589 16.10 1.96 -13.60
C ALA A 589 17.26 2.41 -12.67
N LEU A 590 17.15 3.60 -12.07
CA LEU A 590 18.11 4.10 -11.09
C LEU A 590 17.96 3.31 -9.78
N GLN A 591 16.72 3.12 -9.33
CA GLN A 591 16.41 2.32 -8.13
C GLN A 591 16.93 0.89 -8.24
N ASP A 592 16.69 0.20 -9.36
CA ASP A 592 17.19 -1.14 -9.63
C ASP A 592 18.73 -1.22 -9.63
N SER A 593 19.40 -0.18 -10.13
CA SER A 593 20.87 -0.12 -10.13
C SER A 593 21.46 0.12 -8.73
N ILE A 594 20.81 0.96 -7.91
CA ILE A 594 21.23 1.16 -6.52
C ILE A 594 20.93 -0.08 -5.68
N ARG A 595 19.77 -0.72 -5.86
CA ARG A 595 19.44 -2.00 -5.22
C ARG A 595 20.53 -3.05 -5.49
N GLU A 596 20.94 -3.20 -6.74
CA GLU A 596 22.02 -4.13 -7.13
C GLU A 596 23.33 -3.79 -6.41
N ALA A 597 23.77 -2.54 -6.47
CA ALA A 597 24.98 -2.08 -5.81
C ALA A 597 24.94 -2.30 -4.29
N VAL A 598 23.80 -2.02 -3.64
CA VAL A 598 23.61 -2.25 -2.21
C VAL A 598 23.67 -3.73 -1.86
N ARG A 599 23.20 -4.63 -2.75
CA ARG A 599 23.31 -6.09 -2.57
C ARG A 599 24.76 -6.57 -2.65
N GLU A 600 25.57 -6.00 -3.53
CA GLU A 600 26.98 -6.37 -3.68
C GLU A 600 27.80 -6.03 -2.42
N VAL A 601 27.48 -4.91 -1.75
CA VAL A 601 28.22 -4.46 -0.58
C VAL A 601 27.73 -5.03 0.76
N GLN A 602 26.65 -5.82 0.77
CA GLN A 602 26.06 -6.37 2.02
C GLN A 602 27.05 -7.14 2.90
N GLU A 603 28.07 -7.76 2.31
CA GLU A 603 29.06 -8.57 3.05
C GLU A 603 30.09 -7.70 3.78
N HIS A 604 30.35 -6.49 3.29
CA HIS A 604 31.43 -5.60 3.74
C HIS A 604 31.02 -4.65 4.89
N GLY A 605 29.72 -4.54 5.20
CA GLY A 605 29.21 -3.65 6.22
C GLY A 605 27.72 -3.82 6.49
N VAL A 606 27.25 -3.25 7.61
CA VAL A 606 25.82 -3.22 7.93
C VAL A 606 25.15 -2.13 7.11
N VAL A 607 24.58 -2.53 5.96
CA VAL A 607 23.87 -1.63 5.05
C VAL A 607 22.38 -1.99 5.00
N ASP A 608 21.53 -1.03 5.32
CA ASP A 608 20.08 -1.09 5.13
C ASP A 608 19.69 -0.33 3.85
N PHE A 609 18.75 -0.89 3.08
CA PHE A 609 18.22 -0.28 1.86
C PHE A 609 16.75 0.10 2.06
N ILE A 610 16.42 1.35 1.74
CA ILE A 610 15.07 1.88 1.75
C ILE A 610 14.77 2.43 0.36
N GLU A 611 13.70 1.97 -0.24
CA GLU A 611 13.30 2.38 -1.57
C GLU A 611 11.91 3.00 -1.52
N GLU A 612 11.82 4.19 -2.12
CA GLU A 612 10.57 4.95 -2.18
C GLU A 612 10.25 5.18 -3.65
N SER A 613 9.23 4.47 -4.12
CA SER A 613 8.85 4.43 -5.53
C SER A 613 7.37 4.72 -5.70
N PHE A 614 7.06 5.89 -6.25
CA PHE A 614 5.71 6.24 -6.69
C PHE A 614 5.45 5.62 -8.07
N THR A 615 5.30 4.28 -8.13
CA THR A 615 4.92 3.56 -9.35
C THR A 615 3.41 3.39 -9.41
N TRP A 616 2.70 4.41 -9.92
CA TRP A 616 1.24 4.39 -10.06
C TRP A 616 0.82 3.97 -11.46
#